data_AF-A0A5B9DBW0-F1
#
_entry.id   AF-A0A5B9DBW0-F1
#
_cell.length_a   1.000
_cell.length_b   1.000
_cell.length_c   1.000
_cell.angle_alpha   90.00
_cell.angle_beta   90.00
_cell.angle_gamma   90.00
#
_symmetry.space_group_name_H-M   'P 1'
#
loop_
_entity.id
_entity.type
_entity.pdbx_description
1 polymer ?
#
loop_
_entity_poly.entity_id
_entity_poly.type
_entity_poly.pdbx_seq_one_letter_code
_entity_poly.pdbx_strand_id
1 'polypeptide(L)'
;MNVSINPSLLELEENPLVFNTLKAIFELTNKQVDCFLALRLKKKTGSCIKNLVENTNSERSIIQKHLKVLLEKGLVIRESVSLTEFNIRCQEHDIDNQIKTNKGYLYIYSSISNEELLKKINGTLEEWKNLLKNYLEIN
;
A
#
# COMPACT_ATOMS: atom_id res chain seq x y z
N MET A 1 8.73 12.73 29.33
CA MET A 1 7.95 11.73 28.59
C MET A 1 7.80 12.22 27.16
N ASN A 2 8.52 11.64 26.21
CA ASN A 2 8.39 12.01 24.80
C ASN A 2 7.07 11.45 24.27
N VAL A 3 6.08 12.33 24.11
CA VAL A 3 4.87 12.01 23.38
C VAL A 3 5.29 11.92 21.92
N SER A 4 5.42 10.68 21.43
CA SER A 4 5.58 10.42 20.00
C SER A 4 4.32 10.93 19.30
N ILE A 5 4.46 12.08 18.63
CA ILE A 5 3.44 12.66 17.78
C ILE A 5 3.29 11.67 16.60
N ASN A 6 2.21 10.88 16.62
CA ASN A 6 1.80 10.11 15.44
C ASN A 6 1.14 11.09 14.48
N PRO A 7 1.73 11.36 13.30
CA PRO A 7 1.12 12.28 12.36
C PRO A 7 -0.21 11.72 11.86
N SER A 8 -1.18 12.59 11.65
CA SER A 8 -2.45 12.22 11.03
C SER A 8 -2.25 11.88 9.54
N LEU A 9 -3.19 11.13 8.96
CA LEU A 9 -3.25 10.76 7.54
C LEU A 9 -2.91 11.92 6.58
N LEU A 10 -3.49 13.09 6.88
CA LEU A 10 -3.36 14.33 6.13
C LEU A 10 -1.92 14.84 6.14
N GLU A 11 -1.20 14.71 7.24
CA GLU A 11 0.18 15.19 7.36
C GLU A 11 1.19 14.33 6.58
N LEU A 12 0.86 13.06 6.28
CA LEU A 12 1.67 12.19 5.43
C LEU A 12 1.32 12.33 3.94
N GLU A 13 0.05 12.57 3.59
CA GLU A 13 -0.37 12.94 2.24
C GLU A 13 0.18 14.32 1.82
N GLU A 14 0.38 15.23 2.78
CA GLU A 14 0.90 16.59 2.56
C GLU A 14 2.43 16.70 2.60
N ASN A 15 3.18 15.59 2.64
CA ASN A 15 4.63 15.65 2.50
C ASN A 15 5.09 15.24 1.08
N PRO A 16 5.20 16.20 0.13
CA PRO A 16 5.66 15.95 -1.23
C PRO A 16 6.98 15.17 -1.30
N LEU A 17 7.87 15.36 -0.31
CA LEU A 17 9.14 14.65 -0.29
C LEU A 17 8.93 13.15 -0.06
N VAL A 18 8.09 12.77 0.90
CA VAL A 18 7.78 11.35 1.16
C VAL A 18 7.11 10.72 -0.07
N PHE A 19 6.13 11.40 -0.64
CA PHE A 19 5.42 10.93 -1.83
C PHE A 19 6.37 10.71 -3.02
N ASN A 20 7.18 11.71 -3.34
CA ASN A 20 8.14 11.65 -4.45
C ASN A 20 9.25 10.63 -4.20
N THR A 21 9.65 10.43 -2.93
CA THR A 21 10.64 9.42 -2.57
C THR A 21 10.11 8.01 -2.83
N LEU A 22 8.89 7.71 -2.36
CA LEU A 22 8.25 6.41 -2.62
C LEU A 22 8.05 6.17 -4.12
N LYS A 23 7.64 7.23 -4.83
CA LYS A 23 7.49 7.20 -6.29
C LYS A 23 8.80 6.82 -6.99
N ALA A 24 9.90 7.46 -6.59
CA ALA A 24 11.21 7.25 -7.20
C ALA A 24 11.79 5.88 -6.85
N ILE A 25 11.82 5.52 -5.56
CA ILE A 25 12.39 4.26 -5.07
C ILE A 25 11.67 3.04 -5.66
N PHE A 26 10.35 3.11 -5.77
CA PHE A 26 9.55 1.97 -6.22
C PHE A 26 9.07 2.10 -7.67
N GLU A 27 9.47 3.15 -8.38
CA GLU A 27 9.07 3.44 -9.76
C GLU A 27 7.54 3.37 -9.94
N LEU A 28 6.82 4.04 -9.06
CA LEU A 28 5.37 4.05 -9.06
C LEU A 28 4.82 5.27 -9.81
N THR A 29 3.60 5.15 -10.33
CA THR A 29 2.79 6.30 -10.73
C THR A 29 2.15 6.94 -9.50
N ASN A 30 1.69 8.20 -9.61
CA ASN A 30 1.04 8.88 -8.48
C ASN A 30 -0.15 8.05 -7.94
N LYS A 31 -0.99 7.51 -8.83
CA LYS A 31 -2.15 6.68 -8.44
C LYS A 31 -1.79 5.36 -7.76
N GLN A 32 -0.63 4.78 -8.08
CA GLN A 32 -0.13 3.60 -7.39
C GLN A 32 0.40 3.95 -6.00
N VAL A 33 1.04 5.11 -5.83
CA VAL A 33 1.44 5.62 -4.51
C VAL A 33 0.20 5.88 -3.65
N ASP A 34 -0.82 6.56 -4.19
CA ASP A 34 -2.10 6.80 -3.51
C ASP A 34 -2.72 5.46 -3.04
N CYS A 35 -2.80 4.47 -3.94
CA CYS A 35 -3.32 3.15 -3.62
C CYS A 35 -2.50 2.42 -2.53
N PHE A 36 -1.17 2.55 -2.57
CA PHE A 36 -0.30 1.97 -1.56
C PHE A 36 -0.45 2.66 -0.20
N LEU A 37 -0.52 3.98 -0.16
CA LEU A 37 -0.74 4.75 1.06
C LEU A 37 -2.12 4.43 1.65
N ALA A 38 -3.18 4.38 0.83
CA ALA A 38 -4.52 3.96 1.27
C ALA A 38 -4.50 2.61 2.02
N LEU A 39 -3.69 1.65 1.56
CA LEU A 39 -3.50 0.37 2.25
C LEU A 39 -2.69 0.51 3.56
N ARG A 40 -1.65 1.33 3.58
CA ARG A 40 -0.84 1.56 4.80
C ARG A 40 -1.67 2.12 5.95
N LEU A 41 -2.66 2.93 5.64
CA LEU A 41 -3.56 3.53 6.62
C LEU A 41 -4.45 2.51 7.31
N LYS A 42 -4.84 1.46 6.58
CA LYS A 42 -5.52 0.28 7.13
C LYS A 42 -4.54 -0.66 7.86
N LYS A 43 -3.24 -0.34 7.92
CA LYS A 43 -2.21 -1.10 8.65
C LYS A 43 -2.31 -2.61 8.33
N LYS A 44 -2.14 -3.46 9.36
CA LYS A 44 -2.12 -4.92 9.23
C LYS A 44 -3.49 -5.54 8.93
N THR A 45 -4.61 -4.82 9.12
CA THR A 45 -5.93 -5.40 8.84
C THR A 45 -6.16 -5.56 7.34
N GLY A 46 -5.52 -4.71 6.53
CA GLY A 46 -5.67 -4.69 5.09
C GLY A 46 -7.04 -4.20 4.64
N SER A 47 -7.31 -4.32 3.35
CA SER A 47 -8.58 -3.91 2.75
C SER A 47 -8.89 -4.73 1.50
N CYS A 48 -10.17 -4.87 1.16
CA CYS A 48 -10.56 -5.43 -0.13
C CYS A 48 -10.71 -4.35 -1.19
N ILE A 49 -10.81 -4.83 -2.43
CA ILE A 49 -10.96 -3.98 -3.61
C ILE A 49 -12.19 -3.05 -3.51
N LYS A 50 -13.30 -3.49 -2.91
CA LYS A 50 -14.50 -2.66 -2.76
C LYS A 50 -14.19 -1.38 -1.98
N ASN A 51 -13.60 -1.51 -0.80
CA ASN A 51 -13.28 -0.37 0.05
C ASN A 51 -12.19 0.51 -0.58
N LEU A 52 -11.24 -0.08 -1.30
CA LEU A 52 -10.24 0.69 -2.03
C LEU A 52 -10.86 1.52 -3.15
N VAL A 53 -11.83 0.97 -3.89
CA VAL A 53 -12.61 1.70 -4.91
C VAL A 53 -13.33 2.90 -4.29
N GLU A 54 -14.00 2.69 -3.15
CA GLU A 54 -14.72 3.73 -2.43
C GLU A 54 -13.76 4.83 -1.90
N ASN A 55 -12.63 4.44 -1.30
CA ASN A 55 -11.67 5.38 -0.71
C ASN A 55 -10.87 6.20 -1.75
N THR A 56 -10.62 5.62 -2.92
CA THR A 56 -9.80 6.27 -3.96
C THR A 56 -10.63 6.88 -5.08
N ASN A 57 -11.96 6.76 -5.02
CA ASN A 57 -12.90 7.16 -6.07
C ASN A 57 -12.45 6.72 -7.47
N SER A 58 -11.97 5.47 -7.57
CA SER A 58 -11.35 4.91 -8.78
C SER A 58 -12.05 3.62 -9.20
N GLU A 59 -12.04 3.31 -10.49
CA GLU A 59 -12.70 2.09 -10.99
C GLU A 59 -12.05 0.81 -10.45
N ARG A 60 -12.88 -0.22 -10.26
CA ARG A 60 -12.44 -1.55 -9.81
C ARG A 60 -11.31 -2.14 -10.66
N SER A 61 -11.40 -2.00 -11.99
CA SER A 61 -10.41 -2.51 -12.93
C SER A 61 -9.05 -1.81 -12.77
N ILE A 62 -9.06 -0.51 -12.48
CA ILE A 62 -7.87 0.32 -12.25
C ILE A 62 -7.22 -0.08 -10.92
N ILE A 63 -8.01 -0.22 -9.86
CA ILE A 63 -7.51 -0.68 -8.56
C ILE A 63 -6.88 -2.07 -8.66
N GLN A 64 -7.49 -3.00 -9.39
CA GLN A 64 -6.91 -4.32 -9.64
C GLN A 64 -5.56 -4.24 -10.36
N LYS A 65 -5.41 -3.35 -11.36
CA LYS A 65 -4.13 -3.12 -12.05
C LYS A 65 -3.09 -2.55 -11.09
N HIS A 66 -3.45 -1.58 -10.24
CA HIS A 66 -2.54 -1.00 -9.26
C HIS A 66 -2.07 -2.03 -8.24
N LEU A 67 -3.00 -2.79 -7.65
CA LEU A 67 -2.69 -3.86 -6.70
C LEU A 67 -1.80 -4.95 -7.31
N LYS A 68 -2.00 -5.29 -8.59
CA LYS A 68 -1.14 -6.23 -9.30
C LYS A 68 0.31 -5.73 -9.36
N VAL A 69 0.54 -4.48 -9.75
CA VAL A 69 1.89 -3.89 -9.79
C VAL A 69 2.51 -3.83 -8.39
N LEU A 70 1.72 -3.45 -7.38
CA LEU A 70 2.19 -3.39 -5.99
C LEU A 70 2.55 -4.78 -5.42
N LEU A 71 1.81 -5.83 -5.82
CA LEU A 71 2.14 -7.22 -5.52
C LEU A 71 3.43 -7.67 -6.19
N GLU A 72 3.59 -7.37 -7.48
CA GLU A 72 4.79 -7.72 -8.26
C GLU A 72 6.06 -7.04 -7.70
N LYS A 73 5.93 -5.80 -7.21
CA LYS A 73 7.01 -5.07 -6.52
C LYS A 73 7.20 -5.51 -5.06
N GLY A 74 6.36 -6.41 -4.56
CA GLY A 74 6.39 -6.93 -3.18
C GLY A 74 6.15 -5.84 -2.13
N LEU A 75 5.30 -4.86 -2.44
CA LEU A 75 4.88 -3.79 -1.52
C LEU A 75 3.54 -4.11 -0.84
N VAL A 76 2.77 -5.00 -1.45
CA VAL A 76 1.48 -5.46 -0.97
C VAL A 76 1.50 -6.97 -0.88
N ILE A 77 0.80 -7.50 0.13
CA ILE A 77 0.56 -8.92 0.33
C ILE A 77 -0.92 -9.18 0.05
N ARG A 78 -1.22 -10.33 -0.53
CA ARG A 78 -2.59 -10.79 -0.79
C ARG A 78 -2.88 -12.05 0.00
N GLU A 79 -3.88 -12.00 0.85
CA GLU A 79 -4.33 -13.11 1.68
C GLU A 79 -5.70 -13.60 1.21
N SER A 80 -5.86 -14.91 1.06
CA SER A 80 -7.18 -15.53 0.91
C SER A 80 -7.77 -15.73 2.30
N VAL A 81 -8.96 -15.18 2.55
CA VAL A 81 -9.61 -15.22 3.87
C VAL A 81 -10.97 -15.92 3.80
N SER A 82 -11.48 -16.30 4.97
CA SER A 82 -12.86 -16.80 5.09
C SER A 82 -13.89 -15.70 4.84
N LEU A 83 -15.14 -16.07 4.57
CA LEU A 83 -16.23 -15.09 4.40
C LEU A 83 -16.45 -14.24 5.65
N THR A 84 -16.38 -14.85 6.83
CA THR A 84 -16.51 -14.15 8.11
C THR A 84 -15.44 -13.08 8.26
N GLU A 85 -14.19 -13.44 7.99
CA GLU A 85 -13.05 -12.52 8.10
C GLU A 85 -13.08 -11.43 7.03
N PHE A 86 -13.50 -11.77 5.81
CA PHE A 86 -13.73 -10.79 4.75
C PHE A 86 -14.77 -9.75 5.17
N ASN A 87 -15.91 -10.18 5.72
CA ASN A 87 -16.96 -9.26 6.17
C ASN A 87 -16.44 -8.34 7.30
N ILE A 88 -15.73 -8.88 8.29
CA ILE A 88 -15.14 -8.07 9.38
C ILE A 88 -14.17 -7.01 8.84
N ARG A 89 -13.30 -7.36 7.89
CA ARG A 89 -12.24 -6.47 7.39
C ARG A 89 -12.71 -5.52 6.28
N CYS A 90 -13.82 -5.82 5.61
CA CYS A 90 -14.35 -5.03 4.50
C CYS A 90 -15.63 -4.26 4.79
N GLN A 91 -16.38 -4.60 5.83
CA GLN A 91 -17.63 -3.94 6.16
C GLN A 91 -17.42 -3.00 7.34
N GLU A 92 -16.76 -1.86 7.11
CA GLU A 92 -16.56 -0.85 8.16
C GLU A 92 -17.82 0.00 8.43
N HIS A 93 -18.83 -0.02 7.54
CA HIS A 93 -19.96 0.92 7.63
C HIS A 93 -21.36 0.39 7.27
N ASP A 94 -21.53 -0.90 6.96
CA ASP A 94 -22.78 -1.38 6.34
C ASP A 94 -23.22 -2.74 6.91
N ILE A 95 -23.88 -2.70 8.08
CA ILE A 95 -24.32 -3.88 8.85
C ILE A 95 -25.37 -4.70 8.07
N ASP A 96 -26.11 -4.05 7.16
CA ASP A 96 -27.23 -4.67 6.43
C ASP A 96 -26.83 -5.36 5.12
N ASN A 97 -25.60 -5.15 4.62
CA ASN A 97 -25.14 -5.67 3.33
C ASN A 97 -24.15 -6.82 3.49
N GLN A 98 -24.51 -7.86 4.26
CA GLN A 98 -23.73 -9.10 4.32
C GLN A 98 -23.53 -9.67 2.91
N ILE A 99 -22.27 -9.80 2.49
CA ILE A 99 -21.96 -10.34 1.17
C ILE A 99 -22.28 -11.84 1.21
N LYS A 100 -23.40 -12.23 0.59
CA LYS A 100 -23.79 -13.64 0.43
C LYS A 100 -23.10 -14.24 -0.80
N THR A 101 -21.81 -14.55 -0.71
CA THR A 101 -21.13 -15.31 -1.79
C THR A 101 -21.20 -16.79 -1.48
N ASN A 102 -21.76 -17.59 -2.39
CA ASN A 102 -21.81 -19.05 -2.21
C ASN A 102 -20.54 -19.76 -2.70
N LYS A 103 -19.71 -19.14 -3.56
CA LYS A 103 -18.48 -19.74 -4.12
C LYS A 103 -17.51 -18.64 -4.60
N GLY A 104 -16.27 -18.66 -4.10
CA GLY A 104 -15.18 -17.79 -4.57
C GLY A 104 -14.07 -17.56 -3.54
N TYR A 105 -12.84 -17.33 -4.00
CA TYR A 105 -11.74 -16.88 -3.14
C TYR A 105 -11.93 -15.41 -2.79
N LEU A 106 -11.95 -15.09 -1.49
CA LEU A 106 -12.08 -13.74 -0.97
C LEU A 106 -10.69 -13.22 -0.60
N TYR A 107 -10.28 -12.11 -1.20
CA TYR A 107 -8.93 -11.58 -1.03
C TYR A 107 -8.92 -10.27 -0.25
N ILE A 108 -8.03 -10.22 0.74
CA ILE A 108 -7.63 -9.00 1.45
C ILE A 108 -6.21 -8.63 1.01
N TYR A 109 -5.99 -7.35 0.79
CA TYR A 109 -4.70 -6.78 0.44
C TYR A 109 -4.19 -5.97 1.62
N SER A 110 -2.94 -6.18 2.02
CA SER A 110 -2.31 -5.44 3.12
C SER A 110 -0.95 -4.93 2.65
N SER A 111 -0.51 -3.77 3.16
CA SER A 111 0.84 -3.30 2.90
C SER A 111 1.85 -4.13 3.69
N ILE A 112 3.05 -4.32 3.16
CA ILE A 112 4.18 -4.90 3.91
C ILE A 112 4.47 -4.11 5.20
N SER A 113 5.14 -4.77 6.14
CA SER A 113 5.53 -4.19 7.42
C SER A 113 6.45 -2.96 7.25
N ASN A 114 6.50 -2.07 8.26
CA ASN A 114 7.44 -0.96 8.26
C ASN A 114 8.89 -1.44 8.12
N GLU A 115 9.22 -2.56 8.77
CA GLU A 115 10.56 -3.16 8.73
C GLU A 115 10.93 -3.61 7.31
N GLU A 116 10.06 -4.36 6.64
CA GLU A 116 10.30 -4.78 5.25
C GLU A 116 10.36 -3.59 4.29
N LEU A 117 9.51 -2.57 4.50
CA LEU A 117 9.52 -1.37 3.68
C LEU A 117 10.85 -0.60 3.83
N LEU A 118 11.31 -0.38 5.07
CA LEU A 118 12.59 0.28 5.34
C LEU A 118 13.75 -0.53 4.78
N LYS A 119 13.71 -1.86 4.88
CA LYS A 119 14.73 -2.74 4.28
C LYS A 119 14.81 -2.55 2.76
N LYS A 120 13.66 -2.49 2.07
CA LYS A 120 13.61 -2.23 0.62
C LYS A 120 14.14 -0.83 0.27
N ILE A 121 13.69 0.20 0.99
CA ILE A 121 14.15 1.59 0.81
C ILE A 121 15.67 1.67 0.95
N ASN A 122 16.22 1.14 2.05
CA ASN A 122 17.66 1.18 2.30
C ASN A 122 18.46 0.41 1.24
N GLY A 123 17.94 -0.73 0.77
CA GLY A 123 18.55 -1.49 -0.31
C GLY A 123 18.69 -0.65 -1.58
N THR A 124 17.59 -0.04 -2.04
CA THR A 124 17.60 0.80 -3.25
C THR A 124 18.48 2.04 -3.09
N LEU A 125 18.47 2.69 -1.91
CA LEU A 125 19.31 3.86 -1.66
C LEU A 125 20.81 3.51 -1.68
N GLU A 126 21.19 2.36 -1.11
CA GLU A 126 22.59 1.92 -1.16
C GLU A 126 23.02 1.55 -2.58
N GLU A 127 22.14 0.92 -3.37
CA GLU A 127 22.37 0.68 -4.80
C GLU A 127 22.62 1.98 -5.57
N TRP A 128 21.75 2.99 -5.39
CA TRP A 128 21.90 4.30 -6.03
C TRP A 128 23.18 5.01 -5.63
N LYS A 129 23.52 4.98 -4.34
CA LYS A 129 24.76 5.55 -3.83
C LYS A 129 25.98 4.90 -4.48
N ASN A 130 25.99 3.58 -4.63
CA ASN A 130 27.07 2.86 -5.28
C ASN A 130 27.16 3.19 -6.78
N LEU A 131 26.03 3.30 -7.48
CA LEU A 131 25.99 3.73 -8.88
C LEU A 131 26.56 5.14 -9.07
N LEU A 132 26.17 6.09 -8.21
CA LEU A 132 26.66 7.46 -8.24
C LEU A 132 28.17 7.52 -7.93
N LYS A 133 28.63 6.77 -6.92
CA LYS A 133 30.05 6.68 -6.60
C LYS A 133 30.86 6.20 -7.81
N ASN A 134 30.43 5.10 -8.43
CA ASN A 134 31.11 4.55 -9.61
C ASN A 134 31.13 5.57 -10.77
N TYR A 135 30.03 6.29 -11.00
CA TYR A 135 29.96 7.31 -12.04
C TYR A 135 30.91 8.49 -11.80
N LEU A 136 31.06 8.91 -10.53
CA LEU A 136 31.94 10.01 -10.13
C LEU A 136 33.42 9.63 -10.05
N GLU A 137 33.75 8.35 -9.90
CA GLU A 137 35.13 7.86 -9.88
C GLU A 137 35.67 7.54 -11.30
N ILE A 138 34.77 7.35 -12.27
CA ILE A 138 35.12 7.09 -13.68
C ILE A 138 35.33 8.39 -14.48
N ASN A 139 34.79 9.52 -14.00
CA ASN A 139 34.97 10.87 -14.60
C ASN A 139 35.90 11.74 -13.76
#